data_AF-A0A0G1LDQ1-F1
#
_entry.id   AF-A0A0G1LDQ1-F1
#
_cell.length_a   1.000
_cell.length_b   1.000
_cell.length_c   1.000
_cell.angle_alpha   90.00
_cell.angle_beta   90.00
_cell.angle_gamma   90.00
#
_symmetry.space_group_name_H-M   'P 1'
#
loop_
_entity.id
_entity.type
_entity.pdbx_description
1 polymer ?
#
loop_
_entity_poly.entity_id
_entity_poly.type
_entity_poly.pdbx_seq_one_letter_code
_entity_poly.pdbx_strand_id
1 'polypeptide(L)'
;MAGEVGHVVYAARMATFLGKKVEHISFWAGTLFPDIRHLGVTSRKRSHESELSLSGLVGQNDFMTGMKVHAWIDETRSKFLESANMKEQLPWHPFVPHALKLVEDELLYDRYDDWNLIYRALNRIYEDEIKLVNDEDRIIKWHAILQDYFKEKPSARSRLQLSHDIGLSEASAEEINRIVDELKSEPKTEQLIDKFVLHLEGLLE
;
A
#
# COMPACT_ATOMS: atom_id res chain seq x y z
N MET A 1 -7.00 0.14 -5.07
CA MET A 1 -5.80 -0.32 -4.35
C MET A 1 -4.98 0.88 -3.90
N ALA A 2 -4.36 0.86 -2.73
CA ALA A 2 -3.48 1.94 -2.26
C ALA A 2 -2.04 1.77 -2.76
N GLY A 3 -1.16 2.74 -2.47
CA GLY A 3 0.29 2.59 -2.58
C GLY A 3 0.90 2.07 -1.29
N GLU A 4 2.20 1.78 -1.30
CA GLU A 4 2.89 1.11 -0.18
C GLU A 4 2.96 1.99 1.07
N VAL A 5 3.23 3.29 0.89
CA VAL A 5 3.21 4.27 2.00
C VAL A 5 1.78 4.48 2.48
N GLY A 6 0.82 4.57 1.54
CA GLY A 6 -0.60 4.62 1.87
C GLY A 6 -1.02 3.45 2.75
N HIS A 7 -0.61 2.22 2.42
CA HIS A 7 -0.89 1.05 3.25
C HIS A 7 -0.33 1.18 4.67
N VAL A 8 0.90 1.67 4.86
CA VAL A 8 1.47 1.91 6.20
C VAL A 8 0.63 2.93 6.97
N VAL A 9 0.34 4.08 6.37
CA VAL A 9 -0.37 5.19 7.02
C VAL A 9 -1.79 4.77 7.40
N TYR A 10 -2.53 4.14 6.50
CA TYR A 10 -3.88 3.66 6.77
C TYR A 10 -3.87 2.51 7.77
N ALA A 11 -2.91 1.58 7.69
CA ALA A 11 -2.80 0.50 8.66
C ALA A 11 -2.45 1.00 10.07
N ALA A 12 -1.76 2.14 10.22
CA ALA A 12 -1.55 2.75 11.53
C ALA A 12 -2.87 3.19 12.20
N ARG A 13 -3.80 3.73 11.41
CA ARG A 13 -5.17 4.03 11.87
C ARG A 13 -5.92 2.74 12.23
N MET A 14 -5.81 1.72 11.40
CA MET A 14 -6.42 0.41 11.67
C MET A 14 -5.86 -0.25 12.92
N ALA A 15 -4.56 -0.18 13.17
CA ALA A 15 -3.94 -0.72 14.38
C ALA A 15 -4.48 -0.01 15.64
N THR A 16 -4.69 1.31 15.56
CA THR A 16 -5.32 2.09 16.64
C THR A 16 -6.76 1.62 16.90
N PHE A 17 -7.55 1.45 15.84
CA PHE A 17 -8.93 0.93 15.92
C PHE A 17 -9.00 -0.50 16.47
N LEU A 18 -8.09 -1.38 16.03
CA LEU A 18 -8.03 -2.77 16.47
C LEU A 18 -7.52 -2.89 17.92
N GLY A 19 -6.76 -1.91 18.41
CA GLY A 19 -6.24 -1.85 19.77
C GLY A 19 -5.43 -3.11 20.11
N LYS A 20 -5.75 -3.74 21.25
CA LYS A 20 -5.04 -4.95 21.75
C LYS A 20 -5.22 -6.21 20.88
N LYS A 21 -5.97 -6.14 19.78
CA LYS A 21 -6.09 -7.25 18.81
C LYS A 21 -4.87 -7.36 17.88
N VAL A 22 -3.97 -6.36 17.93
CA VAL A 22 -2.70 -6.34 17.23
C VAL A 22 -1.63 -5.89 18.22
N GLU A 23 -0.64 -6.73 18.48
CA GLU A 23 0.40 -6.44 19.48
C GLU A 23 1.83 -6.60 18.92
N HIS A 24 1.97 -7.36 17.84
CA HIS A 24 3.23 -7.84 17.31
C HIS A 24 3.61 -7.16 15.99
N ILE A 25 4.92 -6.94 15.82
CA ILE A 25 5.52 -6.27 14.66
C ILE A 25 5.23 -6.96 13.31
N SER A 26 4.86 -8.25 13.34
CA SER A 26 4.46 -9.01 12.15
C SER A 26 3.22 -8.47 11.45
N PHE A 27 2.39 -7.67 12.14
CA PHE A 27 1.28 -6.96 11.50
C PHE A 27 1.72 -6.07 10.34
N TRP A 28 2.84 -5.36 10.50
CA TRP A 28 3.37 -4.47 9.47
C TRP A 28 3.90 -5.24 8.27
N ALA A 29 4.63 -6.33 8.51
CA ALA A 29 5.05 -7.23 7.45
C ALA A 29 3.84 -7.83 6.71
N GLY A 30 2.82 -8.27 7.44
CA GLY A 30 1.57 -8.78 6.87
C GLY A 30 0.80 -7.73 6.08
N THR A 31 0.84 -6.47 6.49
CA THR A 31 0.22 -5.35 5.76
C THR A 31 0.91 -5.08 4.42
N LEU A 32 2.22 -5.26 4.35
CA LEU A 32 3.03 -4.97 3.15
C LEU A 32 3.26 -6.20 2.27
N PHE A 33 2.97 -7.39 2.78
CA PHE A 33 3.20 -8.64 2.09
C PHE A 33 2.38 -8.82 0.79
N PRO A 34 1.07 -8.47 0.71
CA PRO A 34 0.24 -8.95 -0.39
C PRO A 34 0.65 -8.51 -1.79
N ASP A 35 1.37 -7.39 -1.90
CA ASP A 35 1.88 -6.83 -3.15
C ASP A 35 3.19 -7.46 -3.65
N ILE A 36 3.79 -8.39 -2.89
CA ILE A 36 4.85 -9.29 -3.37
C ILE A 36 4.47 -10.05 -4.64
N ARG A 37 3.16 -10.21 -4.91
CA ARG A 37 2.61 -10.77 -6.15
C ARG A 37 3.17 -10.11 -7.41
N HIS A 38 3.61 -8.85 -7.33
CA HIS A 38 4.24 -8.15 -8.44
C HIS A 38 5.55 -8.81 -8.90
N LEU A 39 6.22 -9.57 -8.01
CA LEU A 39 7.39 -10.37 -8.34
C LEU A 39 7.05 -11.70 -9.05
N GLY A 40 5.77 -12.00 -9.28
CA GLY A 40 5.29 -13.21 -9.97
C GLY A 40 5.25 -14.47 -9.11
N VAL A 41 5.37 -14.34 -7.78
CA VAL A 41 5.56 -15.49 -6.87
C VAL A 41 4.28 -15.97 -6.18
N THR A 42 3.22 -15.17 -6.21
CA THR A 42 1.90 -15.52 -5.70
C THR A 42 0.81 -14.81 -6.48
N SER A 43 -0.44 -15.27 -6.34
CA SER A 43 -1.60 -14.65 -7.01
C SER A 43 -2.37 -13.75 -6.06
N ARG A 44 -3.08 -12.75 -6.60
CA ARG A 44 -3.97 -11.88 -5.80
C ARG A 44 -4.97 -12.68 -4.98
N LYS A 45 -5.57 -13.74 -5.53
CA LYS A 45 -6.52 -14.61 -4.83
C LYS A 45 -5.90 -15.29 -3.59
N ARG A 46 -4.60 -15.55 -3.59
CA ARG A 46 -3.89 -16.15 -2.44
C ARG A 46 -3.43 -15.12 -1.43
N SER A 47 -3.15 -13.88 -1.87
CA SER A 47 -2.64 -12.82 -1.00
C SER A 47 -3.70 -11.84 -0.50
N HIS A 48 -4.90 -11.83 -1.09
CA HIS A 48 -5.98 -10.92 -0.77
C HIS A 48 -7.28 -11.71 -0.53
N GLU A 49 -7.80 -11.63 0.69
CA GLU A 49 -9.18 -12.02 1.00
C GLU A 49 -10.14 -10.91 0.54
N SER A 50 -11.30 -11.27 0.00
CA SER A 50 -12.29 -10.33 -0.53
C SER A 50 -13.50 -10.20 0.39
N GLU A 51 -14.24 -9.09 0.28
CA GLU A 51 -15.50 -8.85 0.99
C GLU A 51 -15.31 -8.78 2.52
N LEU A 52 -14.19 -8.20 2.95
CA LEU A 52 -13.86 -8.06 4.35
C LEU A 52 -14.72 -6.97 5.01
N SER A 53 -15.28 -7.29 6.17
CA SER A 53 -15.90 -6.31 7.08
C SER A 53 -14.93 -5.96 8.21
N LEU A 54 -15.14 -4.82 8.87
CA LEU A 54 -14.31 -4.38 10.01
C LEU A 54 -14.24 -5.43 11.13
N SER A 55 -15.35 -6.15 11.40
CA SER A 55 -15.38 -7.23 12.39
C SER A 55 -14.59 -8.47 11.96
N GLY A 56 -14.38 -8.66 10.65
CA GLY A 56 -13.66 -9.79 10.06
C GLY A 56 -12.15 -9.59 9.90
N LEU A 57 -11.60 -8.42 10.27
CA LEU A 57 -10.20 -8.08 10.03
C LEU A 57 -9.21 -8.84 10.91
N VAL A 58 -9.64 -9.30 12.09
CA VAL A 58 -8.77 -10.07 12.97
C VAL A 58 -8.47 -11.43 12.32
N GLY A 59 -7.20 -11.66 12.05
CA GLY A 59 -6.66 -12.92 11.54
C GLY A 59 -6.40 -13.94 12.63
N GLN A 60 -5.83 -15.08 12.25
CA GLN A 60 -5.38 -16.10 13.20
C GLN A 60 -4.16 -15.64 14.02
N ASN A 61 -3.40 -14.69 13.47
CA ASN A 61 -2.27 -14.01 14.08
C ASN A 61 -2.13 -12.60 13.48
N ASP A 62 -1.21 -11.81 14.01
CA ASP A 62 -1.04 -10.42 13.60
C ASP A 62 -0.59 -10.25 12.15
N PHE A 63 0.19 -11.19 11.61
CA PHE A 63 0.56 -11.17 10.19
C PHE A 63 -0.68 -11.31 9.29
N MET A 64 -1.53 -12.29 9.58
CA MET A 64 -2.79 -12.49 8.85
C MET A 64 -3.76 -11.33 9.06
N THR A 65 -3.78 -10.72 10.25
CA THR A 65 -4.53 -9.47 10.51
C THR A 65 -4.02 -8.34 9.60
N GLY A 66 -2.70 -8.19 9.45
CA GLY A 66 -2.08 -7.23 8.53
C GLY A 66 -2.50 -7.45 7.07
N MET A 67 -2.48 -8.70 6.60
CA MET A 67 -2.90 -9.02 5.23
C MET A 67 -4.38 -8.69 4.98
N LYS A 68 -5.25 -8.98 5.96
CA LYS A 68 -6.67 -8.61 5.90
C LYS A 68 -6.86 -7.10 5.89
N VAL A 69 -6.12 -6.36 6.71
CA VAL A 69 -6.12 -4.90 6.72
C VAL A 69 -5.69 -4.34 5.37
N HIS A 70 -4.61 -4.87 4.77
CA HIS A 70 -4.19 -4.48 3.41
C HIS A 70 -5.34 -4.63 2.41
N ALA A 71 -5.93 -5.83 2.35
CA ALA A 71 -7.01 -6.13 1.40
C ALA A 71 -8.24 -5.24 1.63
N TRP A 72 -8.59 -4.96 2.89
CA TRP A 72 -9.69 -4.06 3.24
C TRP A 72 -9.42 -2.60 2.84
N ILE A 73 -8.20 -2.10 3.06
CA ILE A 73 -7.80 -0.76 2.60
C ILE A 73 -7.93 -0.68 1.08
N ASP A 74 -7.46 -1.71 0.39
CA ASP A 74 -7.51 -1.83 -1.06
C ASP A 74 -8.94 -1.75 -1.61
N GLU A 75 -9.84 -2.52 -1.01
CA GLU A 75 -11.25 -2.59 -1.39
C GLU A 75 -11.97 -1.27 -1.07
N THR A 76 -11.80 -0.76 0.15
CA THR A 76 -12.40 0.50 0.62
C THR A 76 -11.97 1.67 -0.25
N ARG A 77 -10.67 1.79 -0.57
CA ARG A 77 -10.16 2.82 -1.48
C ARG A 77 -10.74 2.71 -2.88
N SER A 78 -10.87 1.48 -3.39
CA SER A 78 -11.40 1.26 -4.75
C SER A 78 -12.87 1.67 -4.84
N LYS A 79 -13.68 1.28 -3.85
CA LYS A 79 -15.10 1.68 -3.72
C LYS A 79 -15.25 3.19 -3.58
N PHE A 80 -14.41 3.82 -2.76
CA PHE A 80 -14.42 5.27 -2.59
C PHE A 80 -14.13 5.99 -3.91
N LEU A 81 -13.05 5.64 -4.61
CA LEU A 81 -12.67 6.29 -5.88
C LEU A 81 -13.70 6.10 -6.99
N GLU A 82 -14.38 4.95 -7.02
CA GLU A 82 -15.50 4.69 -7.90
C GLU A 82 -16.69 5.62 -7.56
N SER A 83 -17.12 5.66 -6.28
CA SER A 83 -18.23 6.51 -5.83
C SER A 83 -17.95 8.01 -5.97
N ALA A 84 -16.68 8.41 -5.92
CA ALA A 84 -16.24 9.77 -6.12
C ALA A 84 -16.14 10.14 -7.60
N ASN A 85 -16.47 9.25 -8.55
CA ASN A 85 -16.31 9.49 -9.99
C ASN A 85 -14.89 9.98 -10.34
N MET A 86 -13.84 9.36 -9.78
CA MET A 86 -12.44 9.79 -9.99
C MET A 86 -12.11 10.04 -11.48
N LYS A 87 -12.64 9.20 -12.38
CA LYS A 87 -12.43 9.31 -13.84
C LYS A 87 -12.94 10.60 -14.47
N GLU A 88 -13.93 11.25 -13.83
CA GLU A 88 -14.48 12.54 -14.26
C GLU A 88 -13.75 13.71 -13.59
N GLN A 89 -13.09 13.48 -12.46
CA GLN A 89 -12.40 14.51 -11.69
C GLN A 89 -10.96 14.75 -12.16
N LEU A 90 -10.27 13.72 -12.63
CA LEU A 90 -8.85 13.75 -12.98
C LEU A 90 -8.63 13.60 -14.50
N PRO A 91 -7.50 14.11 -15.04
CA PRO A 91 -7.11 13.86 -16.42
C PRO A 91 -7.12 12.37 -16.74
N TRP A 92 -7.63 12.01 -17.92
CA TRP A 92 -7.67 10.61 -18.33
C TRP A 92 -6.29 10.16 -18.85
N HIS A 93 -5.78 9.08 -18.27
CA HIS A 93 -4.68 8.29 -18.80
C HIS A 93 -4.73 6.86 -18.25
N PRO A 94 -4.35 5.82 -19.00
CA PRO A 94 -4.33 4.43 -18.52
C PRO A 94 -3.54 4.21 -17.22
N PHE A 95 -2.51 5.01 -16.97
CA PHE A 95 -1.69 4.93 -15.76
C PHE A 95 -2.15 5.80 -14.59
N VAL A 96 -3.18 6.64 -14.75
CA VAL A 96 -3.71 7.47 -13.65
C VAL A 96 -4.04 6.66 -12.40
N PRO A 97 -4.67 5.46 -12.47
CA PRO A 97 -4.91 4.67 -11.27
C PRO A 97 -3.64 4.27 -10.50
N HIS A 98 -2.52 4.06 -11.21
CA HIS A 98 -1.24 3.75 -10.59
C HIS A 98 -0.52 5.01 -10.11
N ALA A 99 -0.42 6.04 -10.96
CA ALA A 99 0.20 7.32 -10.62
C ALA A 99 -0.48 7.98 -9.40
N LEU A 100 -1.81 7.91 -9.29
CA LEU A 100 -2.54 8.44 -8.13
C LEU A 100 -2.10 7.81 -6.81
N LYS A 101 -1.75 6.51 -6.79
CA LYS A 101 -1.20 5.86 -5.59
C LYS A 101 0.15 6.44 -5.20
N LEU A 102 0.98 6.77 -6.18
CA LEU A 102 2.32 7.31 -5.93
C LEU A 102 2.27 8.78 -5.50
N VAL A 103 1.30 9.55 -6.00
CA VAL A 103 0.99 10.89 -5.46
C VAL A 103 0.54 10.78 -4.01
N GLU A 104 -0.38 9.85 -3.73
CA GLU A 104 -0.86 9.58 -2.38
C GLU A 104 0.28 9.16 -1.44
N ASP A 105 1.17 8.27 -1.86
CA ASP A 105 2.36 7.90 -1.08
C ASP A 105 3.22 9.12 -0.74
N GLU A 106 3.47 10.01 -1.70
CA GLU A 106 4.25 11.24 -1.46
C GLU A 106 3.53 12.17 -0.46
N LEU A 107 2.22 12.35 -0.59
CA LEU A 107 1.46 13.26 0.30
C LEU A 107 1.27 12.69 1.72
N LEU A 108 1.21 11.37 1.87
CA LEU A 108 0.94 10.72 3.15
C LEU A 108 2.20 10.36 3.93
N TYR A 109 3.38 10.35 3.32
CA TYR A 109 4.62 9.90 3.96
C TYR A 109 4.87 10.55 5.33
N ASP A 110 4.69 11.87 5.43
CA ASP A 110 4.92 12.63 6.66
C ASP A 110 3.79 12.46 7.71
N ARG A 111 2.75 11.65 7.41
CA ARG A 111 1.67 11.30 8.36
C ARG A 111 1.98 10.06 9.19
N TYR A 112 3.14 9.43 8.99
CA TYR A 112 3.64 8.32 9.78
C TYR A 112 5.08 8.56 10.22
N ASP A 113 5.34 8.46 11.52
CA ASP A 113 6.61 8.89 12.11
C ASP A 113 7.58 7.74 12.41
N ASP A 114 7.10 6.50 12.59
CA ASP A 114 7.92 5.37 13.05
C ASP A 114 8.38 4.46 11.92
N TRP A 115 9.03 5.02 10.89
CA TRP A 115 9.58 4.23 9.78
C TRP A 115 10.56 3.14 10.26
N ASN A 116 11.25 3.35 11.39
CA ASN A 116 12.10 2.34 12.02
C ASN A 116 11.35 1.07 12.45
N LEU A 117 10.07 1.18 12.85
CA LEU A 117 9.22 0.03 13.08
C LEU A 117 9.00 -0.79 11.81
N ILE A 118 8.77 -0.12 10.67
CA ILE A 118 8.61 -0.77 9.37
C ILE A 118 9.90 -1.47 8.94
N TYR A 119 11.06 -0.82 9.12
CA TYR A 119 12.36 -1.46 8.87
C TYR A 119 12.57 -2.71 9.71
N ARG A 120 12.27 -2.66 11.01
CA ARG A 120 12.36 -3.82 11.91
C ARG A 120 11.39 -4.93 11.49
N ALA A 121 10.20 -4.59 11.01
CA ALA A 121 9.25 -5.56 10.50
C ALA A 121 9.80 -6.29 9.27
N LEU A 122 10.39 -5.55 8.33
CA LEU A 122 10.95 -6.06 7.07
C LEU A 122 12.36 -6.67 7.19
N ASN A 123 13.05 -6.51 8.33
CA ASN A 123 14.35 -7.17 8.59
C ASN A 123 14.21 -8.64 9.01
N ARG A 124 13.00 -9.20 8.98
CA ARG A 124 12.70 -10.56 9.38
C ARG A 124 11.77 -11.19 8.35
N ILE A 125 12.06 -12.43 7.99
CA ILE A 125 11.12 -13.31 7.30
C ILE A 125 10.22 -13.99 8.35
N TYR A 126 8.92 -13.96 8.12
CA TYR A 126 7.94 -14.65 8.97
C TYR A 126 7.55 -16.00 8.36
N GLU A 127 7.24 -16.97 9.22
CA GLU A 127 6.83 -18.31 8.78
C GLU A 127 5.65 -18.30 7.81
N ASP A 128 4.72 -17.37 7.98
CA ASP A 128 3.55 -17.26 7.11
C ASP A 128 3.90 -16.76 5.70
N GLU A 129 4.95 -15.94 5.55
CA GLU A 129 5.48 -15.55 4.23
C GLU A 129 6.04 -16.78 3.51
N ILE A 130 6.84 -17.59 4.21
CA ILE A 130 7.43 -18.83 3.68
C ILE A 130 6.31 -19.80 3.27
N LYS A 131 5.28 -19.98 4.08
CA LYS A 131 4.13 -20.85 3.75
C LYS A 131 3.39 -20.40 2.49
N LEU A 132 3.29 -19.09 2.26
CA LEU A 132 2.54 -18.52 1.14
C LEU A 132 3.33 -18.55 -0.17
N VAL A 133 4.63 -18.24 -0.11
CA VAL A 133 5.48 -18.05 -1.30
C VAL A 133 6.36 -19.27 -1.59
N ASN A 134 6.90 -19.92 -0.56
CA ASN A 134 7.89 -21.00 -0.67
C ASN A 134 9.14 -20.61 -1.51
N ASP A 135 9.57 -19.34 -1.40
CA ASP A 135 10.76 -18.79 -2.04
C ASP A 135 11.31 -17.63 -1.17
N GLU A 136 12.28 -17.95 -0.31
CA GLU A 136 12.86 -16.98 0.64
C GLU A 136 13.61 -15.84 -0.08
N ASP A 137 14.31 -16.12 -1.17
CA ASP A 137 15.05 -15.11 -1.93
C ASP A 137 14.10 -14.04 -2.48
N ARG A 138 12.89 -14.43 -2.90
CA ARG A 138 11.86 -13.50 -3.36
C ARG A 138 11.24 -12.69 -2.23
N ILE A 139 11.10 -13.26 -1.04
CA ILE A 139 10.66 -12.52 0.15
C ILE A 139 11.72 -11.47 0.53
N ILE A 140 12.99 -11.86 0.59
CA ILE A 140 14.12 -10.96 0.87
C ILE A 140 14.16 -9.83 -0.16
N LYS A 141 14.01 -10.17 -1.45
CA LYS A 141 13.96 -9.16 -2.52
C LYS A 141 12.81 -8.18 -2.31
N TRP A 142 11.61 -8.65 -1.96
CA TRP A 142 10.47 -7.78 -1.70
C TRP A 142 10.70 -6.86 -0.51
N HIS A 143 11.21 -7.40 0.60
CA HIS A 143 11.56 -6.61 1.77
C HIS A 143 12.58 -5.51 1.43
N ALA A 144 13.63 -5.85 0.66
CA ALA A 144 14.64 -4.88 0.22
C ALA A 144 14.04 -3.75 -0.64
N ILE A 145 13.16 -4.08 -1.60
CA ILE A 145 12.48 -3.09 -2.45
C ILE A 145 11.70 -2.08 -1.59
N LEU A 146 10.92 -2.60 -0.63
CA LEU A 146 10.12 -1.76 0.27
C LEU A 146 11.00 -0.91 1.19
N GLN A 147 12.05 -1.50 1.78
CA GLN A 147 13.00 -0.81 2.63
C GLN A 147 13.71 0.34 1.88
N ASP A 148 14.06 0.14 0.61
CA ASP A 148 14.64 1.18 -0.23
C ASP A 148 13.62 2.27 -0.57
N TYR A 149 12.37 1.91 -0.86
CA TYR A 149 11.31 2.88 -1.16
C TYR A 149 10.91 3.74 0.05
N PHE A 150 10.91 3.19 1.26
CA PHE A 150 10.55 3.90 2.50
C PHE A 150 11.67 4.74 3.10
N LYS A 151 12.88 4.70 2.53
CA LYS A 151 14.08 5.36 3.09
C LYS A 151 13.95 6.87 3.21
N GLU A 152 13.22 7.45 2.29
CA GLU A 152 12.94 8.87 2.24
C GLU A 152 11.56 9.08 1.64
N LYS A 153 11.01 10.28 1.84
CA LYS A 153 9.76 10.68 1.21
C LYS A 153 9.82 10.40 -0.30
N PRO A 154 8.80 9.74 -0.89
CA PRO A 154 8.84 9.35 -2.30
C PRO A 154 9.19 10.51 -3.23
N SER A 155 10.20 10.30 -4.06
CA SER A 155 10.68 11.22 -5.08
C SER A 155 10.48 10.61 -6.47
N ALA A 156 10.66 11.40 -7.54
CA ALA A 156 10.63 10.86 -8.90
C ALA A 156 11.62 9.70 -9.08
N ARG A 157 12.81 9.79 -8.45
CA ARG A 157 13.82 8.73 -8.48
C ARG A 157 13.34 7.47 -7.77
N SER A 158 12.82 7.57 -6.54
CA SER A 158 12.41 6.37 -5.79
C SER A 158 11.17 5.70 -6.39
N ARG A 159 10.24 6.47 -6.96
CA ARG A 159 9.10 5.94 -7.73
C ARG A 159 9.52 5.20 -9.01
N LEU A 160 10.50 5.75 -9.73
CA LEU A 160 11.06 5.10 -10.92
C LEU A 160 11.69 3.76 -10.53
N GLN A 161 12.52 3.78 -9.48
CA GLN A 161 13.19 2.58 -8.96
C GLN A 161 12.17 1.51 -8.53
N LEU A 162 11.16 1.88 -7.73
CA LEU A 162 10.08 0.97 -7.34
C LEU A 162 9.40 0.34 -8.56
N SER A 163 9.05 1.15 -9.55
CA SER A 163 8.39 0.70 -10.79
C SER A 163 9.23 -0.33 -11.55
N HIS A 164 10.55 -0.11 -11.64
CA HIS A 164 11.49 -1.07 -12.24
C HIS A 164 11.60 -2.36 -11.44
N ASP A 165 11.71 -2.25 -10.11
CA ASP A 165 11.91 -3.40 -9.23
C ASP A 165 10.70 -4.35 -9.21
N ILE A 166 9.50 -3.80 -9.43
CA ILE A 166 8.26 -4.57 -9.62
C ILE A 166 8.03 -5.03 -11.08
N GLY A 167 8.99 -4.79 -11.97
CA GLY A 167 9.03 -5.34 -13.33
C GLY A 167 8.33 -4.51 -14.42
N LEU A 168 8.08 -3.22 -14.20
CA LEU A 168 7.63 -2.33 -15.28
C LEU A 168 8.79 -1.99 -16.22
N SER A 169 8.48 -1.72 -17.49
CA SER A 169 9.48 -1.24 -18.45
C SER A 169 9.86 0.22 -18.16
N GLU A 170 11.09 0.61 -18.52
CA GLU A 170 11.57 2.00 -18.41
C GLU A 170 10.57 3.01 -18.95
N ALA A 171 10.11 2.81 -20.19
CA ALA A 171 9.14 3.70 -20.81
C ALA A 171 7.83 3.81 -20.02
N SER A 172 7.35 2.72 -19.41
CA SER A 172 6.14 2.77 -18.57
C SER A 172 6.41 3.51 -17.25
N ALA A 173 7.57 3.27 -16.64
CA ALA A 173 7.96 3.87 -15.37
C ALA A 173 8.19 5.39 -15.50
N GLU A 174 8.85 5.83 -16.57
CA GLU A 174 9.02 7.24 -16.91
C GLU A 174 7.67 7.92 -17.18
N GLU A 175 6.79 7.27 -17.94
CA GLU A 175 5.46 7.79 -18.24
C GLU A 175 4.59 7.91 -16.99
N ILE A 176 4.64 6.92 -16.09
CA ILE A 176 3.98 6.98 -14.77
C ILE A 176 4.47 8.21 -13.99
N ASN A 177 5.77 8.44 -13.94
CA ASN A 177 6.35 9.58 -13.23
C ASN A 177 5.90 10.93 -13.82
N ARG A 178 5.83 11.04 -15.15
CA ARG A 178 5.29 12.22 -15.83
C ARG A 178 3.85 12.50 -15.39
N ILE A 179 3.03 11.46 -15.31
CA ILE A 179 1.61 11.57 -14.87
C ILE A 179 1.51 11.91 -13.39
N VAL A 180 2.42 11.42 -12.55
CA VAL A 180 2.50 11.84 -11.13
C VAL A 180 2.68 13.35 -11.05
N ASP A 181 3.58 13.94 -11.84
CA ASP A 181 3.82 15.38 -11.83
C ASP A 181 2.61 16.19 -12.36
N GLU A 182 1.91 15.67 -13.38
CA GLU A 182 0.64 16.24 -13.85
C GLU A 182 -0.43 16.21 -12.75
N LEU A 183 -0.62 15.06 -12.10
CA LEU A 183 -1.60 14.90 -11.03
C LEU A 183 -1.29 15.78 -9.81
N LYS A 184 -0.01 15.94 -9.45
CA LYS A 184 0.42 16.85 -8.36
C LYS A 184 0.10 18.31 -8.66
N SER A 185 0.04 18.68 -9.92
CA SER A 185 -0.30 20.04 -10.37
C SER A 185 -1.81 20.27 -10.43
N GLU A 186 -2.63 19.23 -10.27
CA GLU A 186 -4.09 19.30 -10.29
C GLU A 186 -4.64 19.35 -8.84
N PRO A 187 -5.21 20.49 -8.39
CA PRO A 187 -5.71 20.64 -7.02
C PRO A 187 -6.76 19.60 -6.61
N LYS A 188 -7.52 19.06 -7.58
CA LYS A 188 -8.50 18.00 -7.29
C LYS A 188 -7.85 16.70 -6.82
N THR A 189 -6.60 16.43 -7.18
CA THR A 189 -5.88 15.22 -6.76
C THR A 189 -5.69 15.20 -5.24
N GLU A 190 -5.15 16.27 -4.68
CA GLU A 190 -4.95 16.41 -3.22
C GLU A 190 -6.30 16.37 -2.48
N GLN A 191 -7.30 17.11 -2.98
CA GLN A 191 -8.65 17.09 -2.40
C GLN A 191 -9.27 15.69 -2.40
N LEU A 192 -9.05 14.89 -3.45
CA LEU A 192 -9.57 13.53 -3.52
C LEU A 192 -8.90 12.61 -2.50
N ILE A 193 -7.59 12.76 -2.31
CA ILE A 193 -6.82 12.01 -1.32
C ILE A 193 -7.26 12.38 0.10
N ASP A 194 -7.38 13.68 0.40
CA ASP A 194 -7.86 14.14 1.71
C ASP A 194 -9.29 13.68 2.00
N LYS A 195 -10.19 13.72 1.01
CA LYS A 195 -11.54 13.15 1.15
C LYS A 195 -11.51 11.66 1.44
N PHE A 196 -10.56 10.90 0.86
CA PHE A 196 -10.42 9.48 1.19
C PHE A 196 -9.91 9.28 2.62
N VAL A 197 -8.95 10.09 3.09
CA VAL A 197 -8.50 10.03 4.48
C VAL A 197 -9.66 10.27 5.45
N LEU A 198 -10.43 11.34 5.24
CA LEU A 198 -11.61 11.65 6.06
C LEU A 198 -12.68 10.56 5.98
N HIS A 199 -12.89 9.99 4.79
CA HIS A 199 -13.81 8.86 4.62
C HIS A 199 -13.36 7.65 5.44
N LEU A 200 -12.08 7.31 5.41
CA LEU A 200 -11.51 6.21 6.17
C LEU A 200 -11.61 6.48 7.68
N GLU A 201 -11.34 7.70 8.14
CA GLU A 201 -11.51 8.07 9.55
C GLU A 201 -12.97 7.91 10.01
N GLY A 202 -13.94 8.38 9.22
CA GLY A 202 -15.36 8.23 9.54
C GLY A 202 -15.88 6.77 9.48
N LEU A 203 -15.14 5.83 8.89
CA LEU A 203 -15.45 4.40 8.96
C LEU A 203 -14.94 3.74 10.24
N LEU A 204 -14.00 4.38 10.96
CA LEU A 204 -13.34 3.85 12.14
C LEU A 204 -13.84 4.46 13.46
N GLU A 205 -14.75 5.43 13.39
CA GLU A 205 -15.51 5.98 14.52
C GLU A 205 -16.66 5.06 14.95
#